data_AF-A0A1Q5SNV2-F1
#
_entry.id   AF-A0A1Q5SNV2-F1
#
_cell.length_a   1.000
_cell.length_b   1.000
_cell.length_c   1.000
_cell.angle_alpha   90.00
_cell.angle_beta   90.00
_cell.angle_gamma   90.00
#
_symmetry.space_group_name_H-M   'P 1'
#
loop_
_entity.id
_entity.type
_entity.pdbx_description
1 polymer ?
#
loop_
_entity_poly.entity_id
_entity_poly.type
_entity_poly.pdbx_seq_one_letter_code
_entity_poly.pdbx_strand_id
1 'polypeptide(L)'
;MKPNTSSRWSDDPKLHELGRWNQFRLSGGIEGFMLRLLTSTLEWPYEKAQLFLAQMRANLRDHRTHAYLPGTVVVARKPVG
;
A
#
# COMPACT_ATOMS: atom_id res chain seq x y z
N MET A 1 16.77 -15.08 5.88
CA MET A 1 15.34 -14.71 5.89
C MET A 1 15.24 -13.40 6.67
N LYS A 2 15.01 -12.26 6.00
CA LYS A 2 15.16 -10.91 6.59
C LYS A 2 13.84 -10.46 7.27
N PRO A 3 13.90 -9.63 8.33
CA PRO A 3 12.72 -9.29 9.13
C PRO A 3 11.67 -8.50 8.34
N ASN A 4 10.41 -8.86 8.55
CA ASN A 4 9.21 -8.49 7.81
C ASN A 4 8.67 -7.09 8.23
N THR A 5 8.33 -6.23 7.27
CA THR A 5 8.14 -4.77 7.43
C THR A 5 6.71 -4.26 7.12
N SER A 6 5.66 -4.80 7.72
CA SER A 6 4.32 -4.25 7.51
C SER A 6 3.38 -4.34 8.72
N SER A 7 2.95 -3.17 9.17
CA SER A 7 1.86 -2.90 10.14
C SER A 7 1.89 -3.66 11.47
N ARG A 8 2.20 -2.92 12.54
CA ARG A 8 2.05 -3.28 13.97
C ARG A 8 2.77 -4.53 14.52
N TRP A 9 3.39 -5.36 13.71
CA TRP A 9 4.06 -6.58 14.19
C TRP A 9 5.54 -6.41 14.55
N SER A 10 6.21 -5.38 14.04
CA SER A 10 7.63 -5.19 14.35
C SER A 10 7.79 -4.45 15.69
N ASP A 11 8.64 -4.99 16.57
CA ASP A 11 9.06 -4.34 17.81
C ASP A 11 9.90 -3.07 17.55
N ASP A 12 10.36 -2.85 16.31
CA ASP A 12 11.09 -1.64 15.92
C ASP A 12 10.14 -0.43 15.78
N PRO A 13 10.32 0.64 16.58
CA PRO A 13 9.51 1.85 16.51
C PRO A 13 9.47 2.50 15.11
N LYS A 14 10.56 2.41 14.33
CA LYS A 14 10.65 2.98 12.98
C LYS A 14 9.79 2.20 11.99
N LEU A 15 9.82 0.88 12.06
CA LEU A 15 8.99 0.02 11.20
C LEU A 15 7.51 0.16 11.56
N HIS A 16 7.21 0.38 12.84
CA HIS A 16 5.85 0.70 13.27
C HIS A 16 5.37 2.01 12.64
N GLU A 17 6.17 3.08 12.72
CA GLU A 17 5.82 4.37 12.13
C GLU A 17 5.63 4.27 10.60
N LEU A 18 6.55 3.58 9.91
CA LEU A 18 6.44 3.31 8.48
C LEU A 18 5.17 2.53 8.13
N GLY A 19 4.79 1.54 8.95
CA GLY A 19 3.54 0.81 8.80
C GLY A 19 2.31 1.72 8.88
N ARG A 20 2.28 2.68 9.82
CA ARG A 20 1.21 3.68 9.94
C ARG A 20 1.15 4.59 8.73
N TRP A 21 2.29 5.11 8.27
CA TRP A 21 2.36 5.95 7.07
C TRP A 21 1.94 5.19 5.81
N ASN A 22 2.33 3.93 5.69
CA ASN A 22 1.91 3.09 4.57
C ASN A 22 0.41 2.80 4.61
N GLN A 23 -0.17 2.53 5.78
CA GLN A 23 -1.61 2.37 5.94
C GLN A 23 -2.36 3.65 5.56
N PHE A 24 -1.88 4.81 5.99
CA PHE A 24 -2.44 6.11 5.60
C PHE A 24 -2.39 6.31 4.08
N ARG A 25 -1.22 6.09 3.46
CA ARG A 25 -1.02 6.18 2.01
C ARG A 25 -2.00 5.27 1.24
N LEU A 26 -2.10 4.00 1.64
CA LEU A 26 -2.97 3.02 0.97
C LEU A 26 -4.45 3.38 1.17
N SER A 27 -4.84 3.87 2.34
CA SER A 27 -6.24 4.23 2.61
C SER A 27 -6.74 5.41 1.77
N GLY A 28 -5.86 6.37 1.45
CA GLY A 28 -6.24 7.57 0.67
C GLY A 28 -5.93 7.48 -0.83
N GLY A 29 -4.85 6.79 -1.22
CA GLY A 29 -4.34 6.85 -2.59
C GLY A 29 -4.74 5.67 -3.47
N ILE A 30 -5.02 4.50 -2.90
CA ILE A 30 -5.10 3.26 -3.68
C ILE A 30 -6.29 3.22 -4.64
N GLU A 31 -7.41 3.82 -4.25
CA GLU A 31 -8.65 3.77 -5.01
C GLU A 31 -8.56 4.58 -6.31
N GLY A 32 -7.88 5.73 -6.26
CA GLY A 32 -7.76 6.65 -7.40
C GLY A 32 -7.01 6.05 -8.59
N PHE A 33 -5.91 5.33 -8.34
CA PHE A 33 -5.16 4.69 -9.43
C PHE A 33 -5.67 3.29 -9.78
N MET A 34 -6.17 2.52 -8.80
CA MET A 34 -6.63 1.16 -9.05
C MET A 34 -7.91 1.13 -9.89
N LEU A 35 -8.85 2.06 -9.69
CA LEU A 35 -10.06 2.09 -10.50
C LEU A 35 -9.75 2.27 -11.98
N ARG A 36 -8.84 3.19 -12.32
CA ARG A 36 -8.35 3.37 -13.70
C ARG A 36 -7.65 2.11 -14.19
N LEU A 37 -6.71 1.56 -13.43
CA LEU A 37 -5.97 0.34 -13.81
C LEU A 37 -6.91 -0.84 -14.11
N LEU A 38 -7.87 -1.11 -13.21
CA LEU A 38 -8.80 -2.23 -13.35
C LEU A 38 -9.72 -2.07 -14.56
N THR A 39 -10.16 -0.85 -14.84
CA THR A 39 -11.10 -0.58 -15.95
C THR A 39 -10.42 -0.36 -17.29
N SER A 40 -9.22 0.23 -17.33
CA SER A 40 -8.52 0.52 -18.59
C SER A 40 -7.52 -0.55 -19.02
N THR A 41 -6.84 -1.19 -18.06
CA THR A 41 -5.78 -2.16 -18.37
C THR A 41 -6.30 -3.59 -18.30
N LEU A 42 -7.12 -3.90 -17.30
CA LEU A 42 -7.72 -5.22 -17.14
C LEU A 42 -9.13 -5.32 -17.73
N GLU A 43 -9.69 -4.21 -18.23
CA GLU A 43 -11.01 -4.14 -18.87
C GLU A 43 -12.15 -4.72 -18.01
N TRP A 44 -12.04 -4.58 -16.69
CA TRP A 44 -13.10 -5.04 -15.79
C TRP A 44 -14.34 -4.15 -15.89
N PRO A 45 -15.55 -4.74 -15.81
CA PRO A 45 -16.77 -3.98 -15.60
C PRO A 45 -16.64 -3.08 -14.37
N TYR A 46 -17.18 -1.86 -14.46
CA TYR A 46 -17.05 -0.84 -13.41
C TYR A 46 -17.57 -1.34 -12.06
N GLU A 47 -18.70 -2.04 -12.07
CA GLU A 47 -19.36 -2.59 -10.89
C GLU A 47 -18.48 -3.65 -10.21
N LYS A 48 -17.83 -4.50 -11.01
CA LYS A 48 -16.89 -5.52 -10.51
C LYS A 48 -15.66 -4.86 -9.89
N ALA A 49 -15.11 -3.83 -10.53
CA ALA A 49 -13.98 -3.07 -10.00
C ALA A 49 -14.34 -2.36 -8.68
N GLN A 50 -15.50 -1.72 -8.61
CA GLN A 50 -16.02 -1.09 -7.39
C GLN A 50 -16.16 -2.08 -6.23
N LEU A 51 -16.74 -3.26 -6.48
CA LEU A 51 -16.90 -4.29 -5.46
C LEU A 51 -15.54 -4.79 -4.94
N PHE A 52 -14.60 -5.02 -5.85
CA PHE A 52 -13.24 -5.43 -5.50
C PHE A 52 -12.52 -4.35 -4.66
N LEU A 53 -12.63 -3.08 -5.05
CA LEU A 53 -12.06 -1.96 -4.29
C LEU A 53 -12.69 -1.84 -2.90
N ALA A 54 -14.00 -2.07 -2.76
CA ALA A 54 -14.67 -2.10 -1.47
C ALA A 54 -14.12 -3.20 -0.55
N GLN A 55 -13.93 -4.42 -1.07
CA GLN A 55 -13.31 -5.53 -0.34
C GLN A 55 -11.85 -5.24 0.03
N MET A 56 -11.08 -4.67 -0.91
CA MET A 56 -9.69 -4.30 -0.67
C MET A 56 -9.58 -3.26 0.46
N ARG A 57 -10.46 -2.25 0.51
CA ARG A 57 -10.48 -1.26 1.61
C ARG A 57 -10.78 -1.90 2.96
N ALA A 58 -11.72 -2.86 3.00
CA ALA A 58 -12.02 -3.60 4.23
C ALA A 58 -10.79 -4.37 4.73
N ASN A 59 -10.09 -5.07 3.83
CA ASN A 59 -8.89 -5.83 4.17
C ASN A 59 -7.69 -4.93 4.56
N LEU A 60 -7.53 -3.76 3.95
CA LEU A 60 -6.48 -2.80 4.32
C LEU A 60 -6.69 -2.17 5.71
N ARG A 61 -7.94 -2.17 6.20
CA ARG A 61 -8.27 -1.77 7.58
C ARG A 61 -8.14 -2.92 8.57
N ASP A 62 -8.11 -4.16 8.10
CA ASP A 62 -7.90 -5.32 8.96
C ASP A 62 -6.43 -5.42 9.39
N HIS A 63 -6.21 -5.14 10.68
CA HIS A 63 -4.90 -5.19 11.29
C HIS A 63 -4.40 -6.62 11.56
N ARG A 64 -5.21 -7.65 11.30
CA ARG A 64 -4.83 -9.06 11.42
C ARG A 64 -4.02 -9.55 10.21
N THR A 65 -4.08 -8.83 9.10
CA THR A 65 -3.37 -9.18 7.87
C THR A 65 -2.00 -8.49 7.84
N HIS A 66 -0.91 -9.28 7.90
CA HIS A 66 0.47 -8.81 7.83
C HIS A 66 0.93 -8.64 6.37
N ALA A 67 0.55 -7.53 5.75
CA ALA A 67 0.76 -7.27 4.33
C ALA A 67 2.18 -6.79 3.97
N TYR A 68 3.11 -7.71 3.67
CA TYR A 68 4.51 -7.36 3.35
C TYR A 68 4.66 -6.63 2.00
N LEU A 69 5.36 -5.50 2.02
CA LEU A 69 5.65 -4.68 0.83
C LEU A 69 7.16 -4.41 0.74
N PRO A 70 7.87 -5.00 -0.24
CA PRO A 70 9.27 -4.66 -0.47
C PRO A 70 9.37 -3.24 -1.03
N GLY A 71 10.12 -2.37 -0.34
CA GLY A 71 10.38 -0.99 -0.75
C GLY A 71 11.86 -0.75 -1.03
N THR A 72 12.17 -0.07 -2.12
CA THR A 72 13.53 0.38 -2.46
C THR A 72 13.62 1.88 -2.25
N VAL A 73 14.62 2.32 -1.49
CA VAL A 73 14.91 3.76 -1.30
C VAL A 73 16.07 4.14 -2.20
N VAL A 74 15.86 5.13 -3.07
CA VAL A 74 16.89 5.72 -3.91
C VAL A 74 17.05 7.18 -3.50
N VAL A 75 18.26 7.57 -3.10
CA VAL A 75 18.57 8.94 -2.68
C VAL A 75 19.45 9.58 -3.74
N ALA A 76 19.02 10.73 -4.28
CA ALA A 76 19.80 11.53 -5.21
C ALA A 76 20.29 12.80 -4.50
N ARG A 77 21.52 13.24 -4.82
CA ARG A 77 22.10 14.51 -4.35
C ARG A 77 22.15 15.49 -5.51
N LYS A 78 21.68 16.73 -5.27
CA LYS A 78 21.81 17.82 -6.26
C LYS A 78 23.29 17.97 -6.65
N PRO A 79 23.63 18.00 -7.94
CA PRO A 79 25.01 18.25 -8.36
C PRO A 79 25.45 19.64 -7.88
N VAL A 80 26.66 19.71 -7.35
CA VAL A 80 27.29 20.98 -6.95
C VAL A 80 27.91 21.53 -8.24
N GLY A 81 27.23 22.50 -8.85
CA GLY A 81 27.80 23.39 -9.86
C GLY A 81 28.26 24.66 -9.19
#